data_AF-A0A843YXF5-F1
#
_entry.id   AF-A0A843YXF5-F1
#
_cell.length_a   1.000
_cell.length_b   1.000
_cell.length_c   1.000
_cell.angle_alpha   90.00
_cell.angle_beta   90.00
_cell.angle_gamma   90.00
#
_symmetry.space_group_name_H-M   'P 1'
#
loop_
_entity.id
_entity.type
_entity.pdbx_description
1 polymer ?
#
loop_
_entity_poly.entity_id
_entity_poly.type
_entity_poly.pdbx_seq_one_letter_code
_entity_poly.pdbx_strand_id
1 'polypeptide(L)'
;MHDGHDDKDHFFHSNLTSSYVLIKRDQHNNRYGALLCYNLSVGGAEKQEGIAVFLSPIDAHIEALSLNKDFNEWEVTPFHQACPREFIQTHDFKLTIYLVYAMAATNGKLVGFRDGGSYPSGLLKPYQFDVSLEVVKQECFTVVCNNLDAVDEIYGRSGIHNYYGTLLDIAEWSYSEKLAAAEHAVKLCEITSDTSDINQCGLYDPLEKKWVFVGDKETELLN
;
A
#
# COMPACT_ATOMS: atom_id res chain seq x y z
N MET A 1 -35.48 -5.37 -25.66
CA MET A 1 -35.19 -5.31 -24.22
C MET A 1 -33.77 -5.81 -24.09
N HIS A 2 -32.81 -4.90 -24.03
CA HIS A 2 -31.43 -5.25 -23.72
C HIS A 2 -31.30 -5.13 -22.21
N ASP A 3 -31.02 -6.25 -21.56
CA ASP A 3 -30.60 -6.29 -20.16
C ASP A 3 -29.32 -5.47 -20.04
N GLY A 4 -29.46 -4.27 -19.48
CA GLY A 4 -28.34 -3.56 -18.91
C GLY A 4 -27.86 -4.38 -17.72
N HIS A 5 -26.67 -4.95 -17.85
CA HIS A 5 -25.90 -5.32 -16.68
C HIS A 5 -25.68 -4.04 -15.87
N ASP A 6 -26.51 -3.83 -14.84
CA ASP A 6 -26.15 -3.00 -13.69
C ASP A 6 -24.84 -3.61 -13.16
N ASP A 7 -23.71 -3.00 -13.51
CA ASP A 7 -22.51 -3.07 -12.68
C ASP A 7 -22.93 -2.46 -11.35
N LYS A 8 -23.41 -3.33 -10.44
CA LYS A 8 -23.67 -2.92 -9.08
C LYS A 8 -22.34 -2.48 -8.51
N ASP A 9 -22.18 -1.17 -8.32
CA ASP A 9 -21.03 -0.60 -7.63
C ASP A 9 -20.89 -1.29 -6.27
N HIS A 10 -19.91 -2.18 -6.15
CA HIS A 10 -19.61 -2.88 -4.91
C HIS A 10 -18.65 -2.02 -4.11
N PHE A 11 -19.09 -1.50 -2.97
CA PHE A 11 -18.30 -0.56 -2.17
C PHE A 11 -17.61 -1.28 -1.03
N PHE A 12 -16.28 -1.32 -1.10
CA PHE A 12 -15.46 -1.80 -0.01
C PHE A 12 -15.15 -0.62 0.92
N HIS A 13 -15.39 -0.75 2.23
CA HIS A 13 -15.07 0.31 3.18
C HIS A 13 -13.94 -0.13 4.10
N SER A 14 -13.18 0.83 4.59
CA SER A 14 -12.06 0.60 5.49
C SER A 14 -11.97 1.74 6.50
N ASN A 15 -11.52 1.45 7.72
CA ASN A 15 -11.13 2.51 8.66
C ASN A 15 -9.83 3.22 8.23
N LEU A 16 -9.16 2.72 7.20
CA LEU A 16 -8.04 3.36 6.52
C LEU A 16 -8.59 4.38 5.51
N THR A 17 -8.98 5.56 5.99
CA THR A 17 -9.77 6.56 5.24
C THR A 17 -9.07 7.08 3.96
N SER A 18 -7.77 6.82 3.80
CA SER A 18 -6.99 7.17 2.61
C SER A 18 -6.00 6.07 2.23
N SER A 19 -6.48 4.84 2.06
CA SER A 19 -5.64 3.74 1.58
C SER A 19 -5.81 3.45 0.09
N TYR A 20 -4.75 2.92 -0.52
CA TYR A 20 -4.65 2.66 -1.95
C TYR A 20 -4.19 1.24 -2.22
N VAL A 21 -4.55 0.70 -3.37
CA VAL A 21 -4.06 -0.58 -3.89
C VAL A 21 -3.57 -0.39 -5.31
N LEU A 22 -2.76 -1.32 -5.79
CA LEU A 22 -2.38 -1.37 -7.20
C LEU A 22 -3.23 -2.43 -7.90
N ILE A 23 -3.78 -2.06 -9.04
CA ILE A 23 -4.55 -2.96 -9.90
C ILE A 23 -3.89 -3.02 -11.28
N LYS A 24 -3.66 -4.23 -11.78
CA LYS A 24 -3.19 -4.45 -13.15
C LYS A 24 -4.40 -4.43 -14.09
N ARG A 25 -4.38 -3.59 -15.13
CA ARG A 25 -5.43 -3.65 -16.17
C ARG A 25 -5.26 -4.89 -17.04
N ASP A 26 -6.39 -5.51 -17.39
CA ASP A 26 -6.44 -6.50 -18.47
C ASP A 26 -6.77 -5.78 -19.79
N GLN A 27 -5.79 -5.72 -20.69
CA GLN A 27 -5.89 -5.07 -22.00
C GLN A 27 -6.97 -5.68 -22.91
N HIS A 28 -7.41 -6.92 -22.65
CA HIS A 28 -8.35 -7.62 -23.52
C HIS A 28 -9.83 -7.36 -23.20
N ASN A 29 -10.16 -6.99 -21.96
CA ASN A 29 -11.56 -6.87 -21.53
C ASN A 29 -11.91 -5.56 -20.83
N ASN A 30 -10.99 -4.59 -20.74
CA ASN A 30 -11.22 -3.31 -20.05
C ASN A 30 -11.73 -3.52 -18.60
N ARG A 31 -11.41 -4.68 -18.02
CA ARG A 31 -11.72 -5.07 -16.64
C ARG A 31 -10.45 -4.95 -15.81
N TYR A 32 -10.63 -4.62 -14.54
CA TYR A 32 -9.58 -4.71 -13.54
C TYR A 32 -9.12 -6.18 -13.43
N GLY A 33 -7.86 -6.45 -13.77
CA GLY A 33 -7.36 -7.80 -14.06
C GLY A 33 -6.71 -8.53 -12.88
N ALA A 34 -6.06 -7.81 -11.95
CA ALA A 34 -5.51 -8.39 -10.72
C ALA A 34 -5.14 -7.32 -9.68
N LEU A 35 -5.35 -7.61 -8.40
CA LEU A 35 -4.79 -6.81 -7.29
C LEU A 35 -3.32 -7.17 -7.06
N LEU A 36 -2.50 -6.18 -6.73
CA LEU A 36 -1.12 -6.43 -6.32
C LEU A 36 -1.14 -7.19 -5.00
N CYS A 37 -0.55 -8.38 -5.01
CA CYS A 37 -0.40 -9.21 -3.83
C CYS A 37 1.07 -9.41 -3.50
N TYR A 38 1.40 -9.34 -2.21
CA TYR A 38 2.67 -9.81 -1.68
C TYR A 38 2.51 -11.23 -1.17
N ASN A 39 3.61 -11.99 -1.24
CA ASN A 39 3.65 -13.36 -0.75
C ASN A 39 4.78 -13.49 0.27
N LEU A 40 4.44 -13.32 1.54
CA LEU A 40 5.39 -13.13 2.64
C LEU A 40 5.22 -14.21 3.70
N SER A 41 6.33 -14.60 4.33
CA SER A 41 6.29 -15.42 5.54
C SER A 41 6.18 -14.47 6.72
N VAL A 42 5.15 -14.66 7.56
CA VAL A 42 4.95 -13.89 8.79
C VAL A 42 5.27 -14.81 9.96
N GLY A 43 6.22 -14.42 10.83
CA GLY A 43 6.56 -15.17 12.05
C GLY A 43 7.07 -16.60 11.81
N GLY A 44 7.76 -16.85 10.70
CA GLY A 44 8.29 -18.18 10.34
C GLY A 44 7.25 -19.18 9.84
N ALA A 45 6.00 -18.75 9.62
CA ALA A 45 4.95 -19.57 9.01
C ALA A 45 5.15 -19.72 7.48
N GLU A 46 4.33 -20.57 6.87
CA GLU A 46 4.27 -20.67 5.41
C GLU A 46 3.99 -19.29 4.78
N LYS A 47 4.51 -19.10 3.57
CA LYS A 47 4.29 -17.86 2.82
C LYS A 47 2.81 -17.69 2.53
N GLN A 48 2.26 -16.55 2.91
CA GLN A 48 0.86 -16.20 2.71
C GLN A 48 0.74 -15.08 1.68
N GLU A 49 -0.11 -15.30 0.68
CA GLU A 49 -0.50 -14.26 -0.26
C GLU A 49 -1.47 -13.27 0.41
N GLY A 50 -1.29 -11.99 0.14
CA GLY A 50 -2.12 -10.92 0.69
C GLY A 50 -2.03 -9.65 -0.14
N ILE A 51 -3.11 -8.87 -0.14
CA ILE A 51 -3.23 -7.64 -0.93
C ILE A 51 -2.33 -6.57 -0.31
N ALA A 52 -1.50 -5.93 -1.13
CA ALA A 52 -0.70 -4.78 -0.72
C ALA A 52 -1.59 -3.53 -0.66
N VAL A 53 -1.73 -2.95 0.53
CA VAL A 53 -2.56 -1.77 0.78
C VAL A 53 -1.67 -0.64 1.30
N PHE A 54 -1.63 0.49 0.63
CA PHE A 54 -0.74 1.62 0.91
C PHE A 54 -1.48 2.72 1.64
N LEU A 55 -0.91 3.26 2.72
CA LEU A 55 -1.48 4.43 3.43
C LEU A 55 -1.17 5.77 2.77
N SER A 56 -0.16 5.81 1.90
CA SER A 56 0.23 6.99 1.16
C SER A 56 -0.04 6.79 -0.34
N PRO A 57 -0.74 7.73 -1.01
CA PRO A 57 -0.90 7.67 -2.45
C PRO A 57 0.44 7.78 -3.16
N ILE A 58 1.39 8.54 -2.61
CA ILE A 58 2.72 8.70 -3.22
C ILE A 58 3.49 7.39 -3.14
N ASP A 59 3.43 6.69 -2.01
CA ASP A 59 4.10 5.39 -1.83
C ASP A 59 3.54 4.35 -2.82
N ALA A 60 2.22 4.34 -3.02
CA ALA A 60 1.58 3.49 -4.03
C ALA A 60 2.06 3.83 -5.46
N HIS A 61 2.26 5.11 -5.78
CA HIS A 61 2.79 5.52 -7.09
C HIS A 61 4.28 5.18 -7.23
N ILE A 62 5.08 5.23 -6.15
CA ILE A 62 6.47 4.76 -6.14
C ILE A 62 6.52 3.26 -6.47
N GLU A 63 5.67 2.46 -5.85
CA GLU A 63 5.54 1.03 -6.16
C GLU A 63 5.13 0.81 -7.62
N ALA A 64 4.13 1.56 -8.11
CA ALA A 64 3.67 1.45 -9.49
C ALA A 64 4.78 1.80 -10.49
N LEU A 65 5.55 2.86 -10.24
CA LEU A 65 6.72 3.22 -11.04
C LEU A 65 7.76 2.10 -11.09
N SER A 66 7.98 1.40 -9.97
CA SER A 66 8.89 0.25 -9.90
C SER A 66 8.40 -0.89 -10.79
N LEU A 67 7.12 -1.25 -10.67
CA LEU A 67 6.51 -2.38 -11.37
C LEU A 67 6.31 -2.13 -12.87
N ASN A 68 6.04 -0.89 -13.27
CA ASN A 68 5.76 -0.52 -14.65
C ASN A 68 7.00 -0.34 -15.52
N LYS A 69 8.21 -0.46 -14.96
CA LYS A 69 9.47 -0.47 -15.73
C LYS A 69 9.50 -1.56 -16.81
N ASP A 70 8.89 -2.70 -16.52
CA ASP A 70 8.85 -3.86 -17.42
C ASP A 70 7.60 -3.85 -18.31
N PHE A 71 7.11 -2.65 -18.68
CA PHE A 71 5.89 -2.44 -19.47
C PHE A 71 4.63 -3.07 -18.86
N ASN A 72 4.59 -3.18 -17.52
CA ASN A 72 3.36 -3.49 -16.83
C ASN A 72 2.43 -2.26 -16.80
N GLU A 73 1.13 -2.50 -16.60
CA GLU A 73 0.09 -1.47 -16.51
C GLU A 73 -0.59 -1.54 -15.14
N TRP A 74 0.21 -1.34 -14.09
CA TRP A 74 -0.29 -1.18 -12.73
C TRP A 74 -0.79 0.25 -12.51
N GLU A 75 -2.00 0.37 -11.99
CA GLU A 75 -2.63 1.63 -11.66
C GLU A 75 -2.92 1.72 -10.16
N VAL A 76 -2.72 2.90 -9.61
CA VAL A 76 -3.05 3.19 -8.21
C VAL A 76 -4.53 3.52 -8.11
N THR A 77 -5.26 2.76 -7.29
CA THR A 77 -6.70 2.88 -7.10
C THR A 77 -7.01 3.06 -5.61
N PRO A 78 -7.91 3.97 -5.23
CA PRO A 78 -8.40 4.04 -3.84
C PRO A 78 -8.96 2.68 -3.42
N PHE A 79 -8.59 2.20 -2.23
CA PHE A 79 -8.93 0.85 -1.79
C PHE A 79 -10.45 0.60 -1.76
N HIS A 80 -11.25 1.63 -1.49
CA HIS A 80 -12.71 1.50 -1.47
C HIS A 80 -13.33 1.22 -2.85
N GLN A 81 -12.60 1.48 -3.93
CA GLN A 81 -13.00 1.20 -5.31
C GLN A 81 -12.50 -0.18 -5.78
N ALA A 82 -11.70 -0.87 -4.97
CA ALA A 82 -11.23 -2.21 -5.27
C ALA A 82 -12.17 -3.27 -4.67
N CYS A 83 -12.47 -4.31 -5.45
CA CYS A 83 -13.28 -5.44 -4.99
C CYS A 83 -12.40 -6.66 -4.69
N PRO A 84 -12.12 -7.00 -3.43
CA PRO A 84 -11.29 -8.16 -3.09
C PRO A 84 -12.10 -9.47 -3.02
N ARG A 85 -13.33 -9.50 -3.54
CA ARG A 85 -14.24 -10.66 -3.41
C ARG A 85 -13.67 -11.91 -4.04
N GLU A 86 -13.13 -11.78 -5.24
CA GLU A 86 -12.50 -12.89 -5.95
C GLU A 86 -11.31 -13.43 -5.15
N PHE A 87 -10.45 -12.53 -4.63
CA PHE A 87 -9.34 -12.89 -3.74
C PHE A 87 -9.83 -13.69 -2.53
N ILE A 88 -10.87 -13.23 -1.83
CA ILE A 88 -11.42 -13.91 -0.65
C ILE A 88 -11.96 -15.31 -1.01
N GLN A 89 -12.64 -15.43 -2.14
CA GLN A 89 -13.23 -16.69 -2.60
C GLN A 89 -12.16 -17.71 -3.01
N THR A 90 -11.05 -17.28 -3.60
CA THR A 90 -9.94 -18.17 -3.98
C THR A 90 -9.08 -18.58 -2.79
N HIS A 91 -9.14 -17.84 -1.68
CA HIS A 91 -8.33 -18.05 -0.48
C HIS A 91 -9.13 -18.61 0.71
N ASP A 92 -10.03 -19.56 0.47
CA ASP A 92 -10.82 -20.23 1.52
C ASP A 92 -11.53 -19.25 2.47
N PHE A 93 -12.10 -18.19 1.92
CA PHE A 93 -12.80 -17.15 2.68
C PHE A 93 -11.91 -16.35 3.63
N LYS A 94 -10.60 -16.28 3.36
CA LYS A 94 -9.65 -15.47 4.11
C LYS A 94 -9.24 -14.23 3.33
N LEU A 95 -9.13 -13.12 4.03
CA LEU A 95 -8.56 -11.89 3.52
C LEU A 95 -7.25 -11.61 4.26
N THR A 96 -6.17 -11.48 3.53
CA THR A 96 -4.88 -11.02 4.07
C THR A 96 -4.56 -9.66 3.45
N ILE A 97 -4.24 -8.69 4.30
CA ILE A 97 -3.81 -7.35 3.90
C ILE A 97 -2.40 -7.14 4.44
N TYR A 98 -1.47 -6.76 3.56
CA TYR A 98 -0.17 -6.21 3.95
C TYR A 98 -0.25 -4.70 3.87
N LEU A 99 -0.39 -4.06 5.03
CA LEU A 99 -0.50 -2.61 5.13
C LEU A 99 0.89 -1.99 5.00
N VAL A 100 1.15 -1.31 3.88
CA VAL A 100 2.35 -0.51 3.63
C VAL A 100 2.15 0.86 4.26
N TYR A 101 2.87 1.12 5.36
CA TYR A 101 2.67 2.33 6.16
C TYR A 101 3.83 3.34 6.05
N ALA A 102 4.98 2.91 5.57
CA ALA A 102 6.17 3.73 5.33
C ALA A 102 7.15 2.98 4.41
N MET A 103 8.28 3.60 4.06
CA MET A 103 9.40 2.92 3.42
C MET A 103 10.44 2.45 4.44
N ALA A 104 11.08 1.32 4.20
CA ALA A 104 12.16 0.81 5.02
C ALA A 104 13.41 1.69 4.87
N ALA A 105 14.08 1.99 5.99
CA ALA A 105 15.27 2.83 6.00
C ALA A 105 16.32 2.37 7.01
N THR A 106 17.58 2.69 6.69
CA THR A 106 18.75 2.45 7.52
C THR A 106 19.68 3.66 7.42
N ASN A 107 20.01 4.26 8.56
CA ASN A 107 21.00 5.35 8.65
C ASN A 107 20.76 6.52 7.67
N GLY A 108 19.51 6.95 7.52
CA GLY A 108 19.10 8.05 6.65
C GLY A 108 19.04 7.69 5.16
N LYS A 109 19.07 6.40 4.82
CA LYS A 109 18.95 5.88 3.46
C LYS A 109 17.81 4.90 3.38
N LEU A 110 17.08 4.92 2.26
CA LEU A 110 16.01 3.98 2.03
C LEU A 110 16.57 2.63 1.60
N VAL A 111 15.97 1.55 2.08
CA VAL A 111 16.37 0.20 1.73
C VAL A 111 15.77 -0.17 0.39
N GLY A 112 16.62 -0.57 -0.56
CA GLY A 112 16.20 -0.94 -1.91
C GLY A 112 15.48 -2.27 -1.96
N PHE A 113 14.52 -2.39 -2.87
CA PHE A 113 13.92 -3.67 -3.25
C PHE A 113 14.98 -4.61 -3.88
N ARG A 114 14.83 -5.93 -3.70
CA ARG A 114 15.50 -7.07 -4.39
C ARG A 114 16.78 -6.76 -5.23
N ASP A 115 17.88 -7.47 -4.96
CA ASP A 115 19.10 -7.58 -5.78
C ASP A 115 19.43 -6.36 -6.67
N GLY A 116 19.67 -5.21 -6.03
CA GLY A 116 20.19 -3.99 -6.67
C GLY A 116 19.18 -2.87 -6.97
N GLY A 117 17.95 -2.96 -6.44
CA GLY A 117 16.82 -2.10 -6.82
C GLY A 117 17.03 -0.60 -6.61
N SER A 118 16.61 0.18 -7.61
CA SER A 118 16.61 1.66 -7.57
C SER A 118 15.40 2.25 -6.82
N TYR A 119 14.57 1.41 -6.20
CA TYR A 119 13.29 1.78 -5.61
C TYR A 119 13.23 1.29 -4.16
N PRO A 120 12.67 2.09 -3.25
CA PRO A 120 12.60 1.74 -1.84
C PRO A 120 11.61 0.59 -1.59
N SER A 121 11.90 -0.23 -0.59
CA SER A 121 11.00 -1.27 -0.10
C SER A 121 10.05 -0.69 0.95
N GLY A 122 8.78 -1.10 0.93
CA GLY A 122 7.81 -0.74 1.96
C GLY A 122 8.04 -1.47 3.29
N LEU A 123 7.70 -0.82 4.40
CA LEU A 123 7.46 -1.46 5.69
C LEU A 123 6.01 -1.90 5.77
N LEU A 124 5.82 -3.13 6.23
CA LEU A 124 4.55 -3.84 6.12
C LEU A 124 4.04 -4.26 7.48
N LYS A 125 2.73 -4.12 7.68
CA LYS A 125 2.02 -4.71 8.82
C LYS A 125 0.95 -5.68 8.31
N PRO A 126 1.05 -6.98 8.63
CA PRO A 126 0.07 -7.97 8.17
C PRO A 126 -1.22 -7.90 9.00
N TYR A 127 -2.35 -8.03 8.31
CA TYR A 127 -3.67 -8.21 8.89
C TYR A 127 -4.36 -9.39 8.22
N GLN A 128 -4.98 -10.25 9.02
CA GLN A 128 -5.70 -11.42 8.54
C GLN A 128 -7.13 -11.42 9.07
N PHE A 129 -8.07 -11.75 8.19
CA PHE A 129 -9.49 -11.78 8.49
C PHE A 129 -10.12 -13.06 7.96
N ASP A 130 -10.90 -13.75 8.80
CA ASP A 130 -11.84 -14.77 8.35
C ASP A 130 -13.15 -14.07 7.94
N VAL A 131 -13.54 -14.22 6.67
CA VAL A 131 -14.69 -13.53 6.08
C VAL A 131 -15.83 -14.52 5.87
N SER A 132 -17.00 -14.34 6.50
CA SER A 132 -18.09 -15.27 6.26
C SER A 132 -18.65 -15.18 4.84
N LEU A 133 -19.20 -16.28 4.32
CA LEU A 133 -19.88 -16.30 3.02
C LEU A 133 -21.01 -15.25 2.93
N GLU A 134 -21.66 -14.94 4.05
CA GLU A 134 -22.69 -13.91 4.13
C GLU A 134 -22.12 -12.52 3.87
N VAL A 135 -20.98 -12.19 4.47
CA VAL A 135 -20.27 -10.91 4.26
C VAL A 135 -19.78 -10.79 2.82
N VAL A 136 -19.20 -11.86 2.26
CA VAL A 136 -18.76 -11.91 0.85
C VAL A 136 -19.90 -11.62 -0.13
N LYS A 137 -21.15 -11.94 0.21
CA LYS A 137 -22.33 -11.69 -0.64
C LYS A 137 -22.91 -10.29 -0.51
N GLN A 138 -22.58 -9.54 0.55
CA GLN A 138 -23.09 -8.19 0.75
C GLN A 138 -22.58 -7.24 -0.33
N GLU A 139 -23.36 -6.21 -0.67
CA GLU A 139 -22.95 -5.19 -1.65
C GLU A 139 -21.86 -4.27 -1.08
N CYS A 140 -21.88 -4.07 0.25
CA CYS A 140 -20.91 -3.29 0.99
C CYS A 140 -20.40 -4.08 2.21
N PHE A 141 -19.10 -4.07 2.45
CA PHE A 141 -18.52 -4.57 3.70
C PHE A 141 -17.34 -3.71 4.14
N THR A 142 -17.10 -3.66 5.46
CA THR A 142 -16.06 -2.84 6.06
C THR A 142 -14.95 -3.71 6.64
N VAL A 143 -13.70 -3.42 6.31
CA VAL A 143 -12.53 -3.99 6.96
C VAL A 143 -12.00 -3.01 8.01
N VAL A 144 -11.79 -3.52 9.22
CA VAL A 144 -11.26 -2.73 10.33
C VAL A 144 -9.89 -3.27 10.71
N CYS A 145 -8.85 -2.54 10.34
CA CYS A 145 -7.49 -2.81 10.80
C CYS A 145 -7.33 -2.23 12.22
N ASN A 146 -7.13 -3.10 13.21
CA ASN A 146 -6.94 -2.70 14.61
C ASN A 146 -5.47 -2.33 14.90
N ASN A 147 -5.20 -1.69 16.04
CA ASN A 147 -3.83 -1.37 16.49
C ASN A 147 -3.04 -0.49 15.50
N LEU A 148 -3.67 0.57 14.99
CA LEU A 148 -2.99 1.56 14.15
C LEU A 148 -2.17 2.57 14.97
N ASP A 149 -2.23 2.51 16.30
CA ASP A 149 -1.53 3.40 17.23
C ASP A 149 -0.02 3.52 16.95
N ALA A 150 0.65 2.42 16.56
CA ALA A 150 2.06 2.45 16.20
C ALA A 150 2.32 3.23 14.90
N VAL A 151 1.40 3.16 13.94
CA VAL A 151 1.45 3.95 12.70
C VAL A 151 1.21 5.43 13.02
N ASP A 152 0.21 5.72 13.87
CA ASP A 152 -0.07 7.06 14.36
C ASP A 152 1.14 7.66 15.11
N GLU A 153 1.83 6.87 15.93
CA GLU A 153 3.02 7.30 16.64
C GLU A 153 4.16 7.64 15.68
N ILE A 154 4.41 6.79 14.68
CA ILE A 154 5.43 7.05 13.65
C ILE A 154 5.14 8.37 12.93
N TYR A 155 3.89 8.60 12.50
CA TYR A 155 3.50 9.84 11.83
C TYR A 155 3.60 11.04 12.77
N GLY A 156 3.21 10.91 14.04
CA GLY A 156 3.35 11.96 15.04
C GLY A 156 4.82 12.34 15.31
N ARG A 157 5.72 11.35 15.29
CA ARG A 157 7.17 11.54 15.50
C ARG A 157 7.93 12.06 14.29
N SER A 158 7.33 11.98 13.10
CA SER A 158 7.94 12.48 11.86
C SER A 158 8.24 13.97 11.89
N GLY A 159 7.48 14.74 12.69
CA GLY A 159 7.54 16.20 12.66
C GLY A 159 6.93 16.80 11.39
N ILE A 160 6.35 15.99 10.49
CA ILE A 160 5.56 16.49 9.36
C ILE A 160 4.25 17.05 9.92
N HIS A 161 4.05 18.35 9.73
CA HIS A 161 2.90 19.04 10.29
C HIS A 161 1.60 18.54 9.65
N ASN A 162 0.66 18.07 10.47
CA ASN A 162 -0.64 17.56 10.02
C ASN A 162 -0.54 16.51 8.91
N TYR A 163 0.34 15.51 9.08
CA TYR A 163 0.61 14.50 8.04
C TYR A 163 -0.66 13.84 7.50
N TYR A 164 -1.63 13.49 8.36
CA TYR A 164 -2.91 12.96 7.93
C TYR A 164 -3.72 13.92 7.05
N GLY A 165 -3.78 15.21 7.43
CA GLY A 165 -4.39 16.23 6.58
C GLY A 165 -3.65 16.38 5.25
N THR A 166 -2.32 16.31 5.26
CA THR A 166 -1.51 16.31 4.04
C THR A 166 -1.84 15.13 3.14
N LEU A 167 -1.98 13.91 3.66
CA LEU A 167 -2.39 12.75 2.88
C LEU A 167 -3.79 12.89 2.28
N LEU A 168 -4.74 13.48 3.02
CA LEU A 168 -6.08 13.79 2.51
C LEU A 168 -6.03 14.85 1.40
N ASP A 169 -5.25 15.90 1.55
CA ASP A 169 -5.09 16.93 0.52
C ASP A 169 -4.47 16.33 -0.76
N ILE A 170 -3.48 15.46 -0.63
CA ILE A 170 -2.87 14.76 -1.76
C ILE A 170 -3.85 13.80 -2.41
N ALA A 171 -4.79 13.20 -1.66
CA ALA A 171 -5.81 12.32 -2.22
C ALA A 171 -6.63 13.04 -3.31
N GLU A 172 -6.82 14.35 -3.17
CA GLU A 172 -7.53 15.20 -4.13
C GLU A 172 -6.67 15.69 -5.31
N TRP A 173 -5.34 15.49 -5.27
CA TRP A 173 -4.47 15.85 -6.39
C TRP A 173 -4.81 15.05 -7.65
N SER A 174 -4.54 15.65 -8.81
CA SER A 174 -4.63 14.94 -10.09
C SER A 174 -3.64 13.76 -10.14
N TYR A 175 -3.93 12.80 -11.02
CA TYR A 175 -3.00 11.70 -11.29
C TYR A 175 -1.59 12.21 -11.67
N SER A 176 -1.51 13.24 -12.52
CA SER A 176 -0.23 13.83 -12.95
C SER A 176 0.56 14.45 -11.81
N GLU A 177 -0.11 15.07 -10.83
CA GLU A 177 0.56 15.67 -9.67
C GLU A 177 1.11 14.60 -8.73
N LYS A 178 0.32 13.55 -8.46
CA LYS A 178 0.75 12.40 -7.64
C LYS A 178 1.94 11.67 -8.29
N LEU A 179 1.86 11.43 -9.60
CA LEU A 179 2.94 10.80 -10.36
C LEU A 179 4.22 11.65 -10.34
N ALA A 180 4.11 12.96 -10.59
CA ALA A 180 5.25 13.86 -10.55
C ALA A 180 5.91 13.93 -9.16
N ALA A 181 5.10 13.91 -8.09
CA ALA A 181 5.59 13.86 -6.72
C ALA A 181 6.29 12.53 -6.40
N ALA A 182 5.77 11.39 -6.87
CA ALA A 182 6.42 10.09 -6.74
C ALA A 182 7.74 10.00 -7.51
N GLU A 183 7.78 10.47 -8.75
CA GLU A 183 9.02 10.57 -9.53
C GLU A 183 10.06 11.46 -8.85
N HIS A 184 9.62 12.57 -8.27
CA HIS A 184 10.49 13.46 -7.51
C HIS A 184 11.02 12.79 -6.24
N ALA A 185 10.16 12.08 -5.50
CA ALA A 185 10.55 11.31 -4.32
C ALA A 185 11.63 10.28 -4.68
N VAL A 186 11.44 9.50 -5.75
CA VAL A 186 12.40 8.51 -6.25
C VAL A 186 13.74 9.15 -6.63
N LYS A 187 13.74 10.32 -7.26
CA LYS A 187 14.98 11.05 -7.62
C LYS A 187 15.79 11.49 -6.40
N LEU A 188 15.11 11.75 -5.28
CA LEU A 188 15.75 12.13 -4.01
C LEU A 188 16.11 10.94 -3.12
N CYS A 189 15.71 9.72 -3.50
CA CYS A 189 16.04 8.52 -2.73
C CYS A 189 17.54 8.25 -2.77
N GLU A 190 18.20 8.34 -1.62
CA GLU A 190 19.44 7.61 -1.41
C GLU A 190 19.10 6.17 -1.04
N ILE A 191 19.37 5.23 -1.96
CA ILE A 191 19.09 3.81 -1.75
C ILE A 191 20.32 3.09 -1.20
N THR A 192 20.11 2.23 -0.22
CA THR A 192 21.08 1.26 0.27
C THR A 192 20.61 -0.16 0.00
N SER A 193 21.54 -1.05 -0.34
CA SER A 193 21.30 -2.51 -0.37
C SER A 193 21.56 -3.16 0.99
N ASP A 194 22.00 -2.39 1.98
CA ASP A 194 22.20 -2.87 3.34
C ASP A 194 20.84 -3.10 3.99
N THR A 195 20.50 -4.37 4.15
CA THR A 195 19.27 -4.84 4.81
C THR A 195 19.53 -5.35 6.22
N SER A 196 20.77 -5.24 6.72
CA SER A 196 21.17 -5.89 7.97
C SER A 196 20.61 -5.23 9.22
N ASP A 197 20.22 -3.96 9.15
CA ASP A 197 19.68 -3.19 10.28
C ASP A 197 18.66 -2.15 9.80
N ILE A 198 17.45 -2.59 9.44
CA ILE A 198 16.32 -1.67 9.18
C ILE A 198 15.93 -1.03 10.52
N ASN A 199 16.49 0.14 10.81
CA ASN A 199 16.36 0.83 12.10
C ASN A 199 15.54 2.12 12.03
N GLN A 200 15.04 2.45 10.84
CA GLN A 200 14.26 3.63 10.56
C GLN A 200 13.14 3.33 9.58
N CYS A 201 12.13 4.19 9.58
CA CYS A 201 11.19 4.31 8.48
C CYS A 201 11.38 5.65 7.75
N GLY A 202 11.23 5.63 6.43
CA GLY A 202 11.23 6.80 5.57
C GLY A 202 9.80 7.18 5.19
N LEU A 203 9.47 8.45 5.41
CA LEU A 203 8.21 9.07 5.00
C LEU A 203 8.53 10.19 4.02
N TYR A 204 7.89 10.20 2.86
CA TYR A 204 8.03 11.32 1.95
C TYR A 204 7.08 12.45 2.36
N ASP A 205 7.63 13.64 2.56
CA ASP A 205 6.87 14.88 2.73
C ASP A 205 6.77 15.57 1.36
N PRO A 206 5.61 15.56 0.70
CA PRO A 206 5.45 16.14 -0.62
C PRO A 206 5.26 17.66 -0.59
N LEU A 207 4.95 18.27 0.56
CA LEU A 207 4.89 19.72 0.71
C LEU A 207 6.31 20.31 0.76
N GLU A 208 7.16 19.70 1.59
CA GLU A 208 8.56 20.08 1.74
C GLU A 208 9.49 19.40 0.71
N LYS A 209 8.95 18.47 -0.07
CA LYS A 209 9.63 17.69 -1.12
C LYS A 209 10.90 17.01 -0.63
N LYS A 210 10.82 16.31 0.51
CA LYS A 210 11.97 15.65 1.15
C LYS A 210 11.58 14.35 1.82
N TRP A 211 12.56 13.47 2.00
CA TRP A 211 12.44 12.29 2.85
C TRP A 211 12.67 12.66 4.31
N VAL A 212 11.79 12.19 5.17
CA VAL A 212 11.88 12.30 6.63
C VAL A 212 12.11 10.91 7.18
N PHE A 213 13.17 10.77 7.99
CA PHE A 213 13.53 9.50 8.59
C PHE A 213 13.18 9.51 10.07
N VAL A 214 12.37 8.55 10.50
CA VAL A 214 11.96 8.38 11.89
C VAL A 214 12.63 7.12 12.42
N GLY A 215 13.41 7.27 13.49
CA GLY A 215 14.02 6.13 14.18
C GLY A 215 12.95 5.23 14.77
N ASP A 216 13.03 3.94 14.51
CA ASP A 216 12.13 3.00 15.14
C ASP A 216 12.65 2.71 16.57
N LYS A 217 11.78 2.81 17.58
CA LYS A 217 12.10 2.31 18.92
C LYS A 217 11.58 0.88 19.12
N GLU A 218 10.80 0.37 18.17
CA GLU A 218 10.03 -0.87 18.28
C GLU A 218 10.34 -1.88 17.16
N THR A 219 11.58 -1.92 16.66
CA THR A 219 12.02 -2.98 15.73
C THR A 219 12.03 -4.39 16.32
N GLU A 220 11.50 -4.59 17.53
CA GLU A 220 11.28 -5.90 18.16
C GLU A 220 9.97 -6.58 17.73
N LEU A 221 9.04 -5.92 17.03
CA LEU A 221 7.70 -6.47 16.75
C LEU A 221 7.50 -7.08 15.35
N LEU A 222 8.52 -7.15 14.50
CA LEU A 222 8.39 -7.68 13.13
C LEU A 222 9.45 -8.74 12.75
N ASN A 223 10.19 -9.29 13.73
CA ASN A 223 11.02 -10.48 13.55
C ASN A 223 10.36 -11.73 14.15
#